data_AF-A0A5D0QUE4-F1
#
_entry.id   AF-A0A5D0QUE4-F1
#
_cell.length_a   1.000
_cell.length_b   1.000
_cell.length_c   1.000
_cell.angle_alpha   90.00
_cell.angle_beta   90.00
_cell.angle_gamma   90.00
#
_symmetry.space_group_name_H-M   'P 1'
#
loop_
_entity.id
_entity.type
_entity.pdbx_description
1 polymer ?
#
loop_
_entity_poly.entity_id
_entity_poly.type
_entity_poly.pdbx_seq_one_letter_code
_entity_poly.pdbx_strand_id
1 'polypeptide(L)'
;MKVSNRNIVLASPFLIIAINFGIAFLFGNIIGKWAFIPIIVIEWCLFLFFILRYTEKETRQKWLQKPKGSFGWNILALFIGILPLPLFLMHYDTLDIWYVWLPWILLALINPWLEEFYWRGLLLDYTKNWSKWQAIFFTSFVFAMNHAAFGVNSELNSGLVVIISTFIMGLIWGLVYKKTNSLRWIILAHFLVDIFNLSAASFLDLYEKGNW
;
A
#
# COMPACT_ATOMS: atom_id res chain seq x y z
N MET A 1 -33.56 -2.56 -3.44
CA MET A 1 -32.93 -1.83 -2.31
C MET A 1 -31.78 -1.00 -2.88
N LYS A 2 -31.76 0.33 -2.72
CA LYS A 2 -30.71 1.19 -3.30
C LYS A 2 -29.43 1.04 -2.47
N VAL A 3 -28.35 0.54 -3.07
CA VAL A 3 -27.06 0.38 -2.38
C VAL A 3 -26.50 1.77 -2.05
N SER A 4 -26.11 2.01 -0.80
CA SER A 4 -25.55 3.29 -0.39
C SER A 4 -24.08 3.41 -0.83
N ASN A 5 -23.61 4.63 -1.10
CA ASN A 5 -22.19 4.89 -1.41
C ASN A 5 -21.26 4.31 -0.34
N ARG A 6 -21.68 4.37 0.93
CA ARG A 6 -20.92 3.79 2.04
C ARG A 6 -20.76 2.28 1.90
N ASN A 7 -21.83 1.56 1.55
CA ASN A 7 -21.74 0.11 1.37
C ASN A 7 -20.83 -0.23 0.19
N ILE A 8 -20.86 0.56 -0.89
CA ILE A 8 -19.97 0.35 -2.04
C ILE A 8 -18.51 0.55 -1.65
N VAL A 9 -18.17 1.66 -0.98
CA VAL A 9 -16.79 1.94 -0.54
C VAL A 9 -16.30 0.89 0.45
N LEU A 10 -17.13 0.45 1.41
CA LEU A 10 -16.71 -0.58 2.36
C LEU A 10 -16.57 -1.98 1.73
N ALA A 11 -17.28 -2.26 0.64
CA ALA A 11 -17.13 -3.50 -0.12
C ALA A 11 -15.95 -3.45 -1.12
N SER A 12 -15.52 -2.25 -1.52
CA SER A 12 -14.51 -2.08 -2.57
C SER A 12 -13.15 -2.75 -2.30
N PRO A 13 -12.62 -2.85 -1.06
CA PRO A 13 -11.39 -3.60 -0.81
C PRO A 13 -11.50 -5.06 -1.24
N PHE A 14 -12.62 -5.72 -0.95
CA PHE A 14 -12.81 -7.13 -1.30
C PHE A 14 -12.88 -7.33 -2.82
N LEU A 15 -13.49 -6.38 -3.54
CA LEU A 15 -13.51 -6.39 -5.00
C LEU A 15 -12.10 -6.22 -5.57
N ILE A 16 -11.34 -5.25 -5.08
CA ILE A 16 -9.96 -4.98 -5.53
C ILE A 16 -9.07 -6.20 -5.27
N ILE A 17 -9.14 -6.77 -4.06
CA ILE A 17 -8.39 -7.98 -3.71
C ILE A 17 -8.75 -9.14 -4.66
N ALA A 18 -10.05 -9.37 -4.90
CA ALA A 18 -10.49 -10.44 -5.80
C ALA A 18 -9.99 -10.22 -7.24
N ILE A 19 -10.02 -8.98 -7.73
CA ILE A 19 -9.49 -8.61 -9.05
C ILE A 19 -7.98 -8.84 -9.10
N ASN A 20 -7.23 -8.39 -8.08
CA ASN A 20 -5.78 -8.57 -8.00
C ASN A 20 -5.38 -10.04 -8.02
N PHE A 21 -6.07 -10.90 -7.27
CA PHE A 21 -5.87 -12.36 -7.35
C PHE A 21 -6.20 -12.91 -8.73
N GLY A 22 -7.33 -12.48 -9.33
CA GLY A 22 -7.70 -12.89 -10.69
C GLY A 22 -6.63 -12.54 -11.72
N ILE A 23 -6.07 -11.33 -11.66
CA ILE A 23 -4.97 -10.88 -12.52
C ILE A 23 -3.71 -11.68 -12.21
N ALA A 24 -3.39 -11.91 -10.94
CA ALA A 24 -2.22 -12.67 -10.53
C ALA A 24 -2.23 -14.09 -11.11
N PHE A 25 -3.36 -14.80 -11.05
CA PHE A 25 -3.48 -16.13 -11.65
C PHE A 25 -3.52 -16.10 -13.18
N LEU A 26 -4.20 -15.12 -13.78
CA LEU A 26 -4.32 -15.02 -15.24
C LEU A 26 -2.96 -14.69 -15.88
N PHE A 27 -2.32 -13.60 -15.43
CA PHE A 27 -1.07 -13.13 -16.00
C PHE A 27 0.15 -13.88 -15.45
N GLY A 28 0.09 -14.43 -14.24
CA GLY A 28 1.16 -15.26 -13.67
C GLY A 28 1.51 -16.44 -14.57
N ASN A 29 0.50 -17.09 -15.15
CA ASN A 29 0.70 -18.19 -16.11
C ASN A 29 1.26 -17.76 -17.46
N ILE A 30 1.20 -16.47 -17.81
CA ILE A 30 1.58 -15.95 -19.13
C ILE A 30 2.96 -15.27 -19.07
N ILE A 31 3.19 -14.43 -18.06
CA ILE A 31 4.38 -13.58 -17.92
C ILE A 31 5.15 -13.81 -16.60
N GLY A 32 4.75 -14.80 -15.80
CA GLY A 32 5.43 -15.17 -14.57
C GLY A 32 5.47 -14.02 -13.55
N LYS A 33 6.65 -13.77 -12.98
CA LYS A 33 6.86 -12.74 -11.96
C LYS A 33 6.45 -11.34 -12.42
N TRP A 34 6.58 -11.05 -13.72
CA TRP A 34 6.15 -9.77 -14.32
C TRP A 34 4.65 -9.49 -14.19
N ALA A 35 3.84 -10.47 -13.76
CA ALA A 35 2.43 -10.27 -13.44
C ALA A 35 2.19 -9.18 -12.37
N PHE A 36 3.20 -8.80 -11.57
CA PHE A 36 3.07 -7.66 -10.66
C PHE A 36 2.68 -6.35 -11.39
N ILE A 37 3.16 -6.14 -12.63
CA ILE A 37 2.86 -4.92 -13.41
C ILE A 37 1.35 -4.79 -13.69
N PRO A 38 0.68 -5.74 -14.36
CA PRO A 38 -0.75 -5.61 -14.60
C PRO A 38 -1.57 -5.59 -13.30
N ILE A 39 -1.14 -6.27 -12.23
CA ILE A 39 -1.79 -6.17 -10.91
C ILE A 39 -1.78 -4.70 -10.43
N ILE A 40 -0.59 -4.10 -10.34
CA ILE A 40 -0.41 -2.73 -9.83
C ILE A 40 -1.11 -1.70 -10.71
N VAL A 41 -1.00 -1.81 -12.04
CA VAL A 41 -1.62 -0.82 -12.94
C VAL A 41 -3.15 -0.85 -12.80
N ILE A 42 -3.75 -2.05 -12.76
CA ILE A 42 -5.21 -2.18 -12.62
C ILE A 42 -5.64 -1.73 -11.21
N GLU A 43 -4.90 -2.11 -10.18
CA GLU A 43 -5.12 -1.65 -8.82
C GLU A 43 -5.10 -0.12 -8.70
N TRP A 44 -4.08 0.52 -9.27
CA TRP A 44 -3.97 1.98 -9.32
C TRP A 44 -5.17 2.63 -9.99
N CYS A 45 -5.64 2.06 -11.11
CA CYS A 45 -6.86 2.53 -11.77
C CYS A 45 -8.08 2.37 -10.87
N LEU A 46 -8.21 1.26 -10.13
CA LEU A 46 -9.32 1.03 -9.21
C LEU A 46 -9.27 1.99 -8.02
N PHE A 47 -8.12 2.15 -7.36
CA PHE A 47 -7.94 3.13 -6.30
C PHE A 47 -8.29 4.53 -6.77
N LEU A 48 -7.73 4.96 -7.91
CA LEU A 48 -8.01 6.27 -8.48
C LEU A 48 -9.50 6.45 -8.79
N PHE A 49 -10.15 5.44 -9.37
CA PHE A 49 -11.58 5.44 -9.62
C PHE A 49 -12.38 5.64 -8.33
N PHE A 50 -12.13 4.84 -7.28
CA PHE A 50 -12.86 4.94 -6.03
C PHE A 50 -12.59 6.27 -5.32
N ILE A 51 -11.34 6.73 -5.30
CA ILE A 51 -10.96 8.02 -4.71
C ILE A 51 -11.72 9.16 -5.43
N LEU A 52 -11.65 9.24 -6.76
CA LEU A 52 -12.26 10.34 -7.50
C LEU A 52 -13.80 10.27 -7.51
N ARG A 53 -14.37 9.07 -7.54
CA ARG A 53 -15.82 8.87 -7.62
C ARG A 53 -16.54 9.14 -6.30
N TYR A 54 -15.89 8.86 -5.17
CA TYR A 54 -16.49 8.88 -3.83
C TYR A 54 -15.91 9.96 -2.91
N THR A 55 -15.05 10.86 -3.41
CA THR A 55 -14.62 12.05 -2.66
C THR A 55 -14.66 13.30 -3.51
N GLU A 56 -14.81 14.44 -2.83
CA GLU A 56 -14.66 15.77 -3.42
C GLU A 56 -13.20 16.22 -3.36
N LYS A 57 -12.84 17.19 -4.20
CA LYS A 57 -11.47 17.72 -4.29
C LYS A 57 -11.01 18.30 -2.95
N GLU A 58 -11.91 18.95 -2.25
CA GLU A 58 -11.73 19.60 -0.95
C GLU A 58 -11.39 18.55 0.13
N THR A 59 -12.03 17.38 0.07
CA THR A 59 -11.73 16.27 1.00
C THR A 59 -10.32 15.74 0.77
N ARG A 60 -9.93 15.55 -0.50
CA ARG A 60 -8.57 15.10 -0.86
C ARG A 60 -7.50 16.12 -0.47
N GLN A 61 -7.77 17.41 -0.66
CA GLN A 61 -6.87 18.47 -0.21
C GLN A 61 -6.73 18.50 1.31
N LYS A 62 -7.82 18.25 2.04
CA LYS A 62 -7.82 18.18 3.51
C LYS A 62 -6.94 17.04 4.03
N TRP A 63 -6.88 15.88 3.35
CA TRP A 63 -5.95 14.81 3.72
C TRP A 63 -4.49 15.24 3.64
N LEU A 64 -4.17 16.21 2.79
CA LEU A 64 -2.84 16.80 2.64
C LEU A 64 -2.65 18.09 3.45
N GLN A 65 -3.48 18.38 4.46
CA GLN A 65 -3.23 19.51 5.36
C GLN A 65 -1.96 19.29 6.20
N LYS A 66 -1.45 20.34 6.84
CA LYS A 66 -0.32 20.22 7.78
C LYS A 66 -0.72 19.26 8.94
N PRO A 67 0.17 18.36 9.37
CA PRO A 67 -0.12 17.43 10.47
C PRO A 67 -0.43 18.21 11.75
N LYS A 68 -1.42 17.74 12.49
CA LYS A 68 -1.81 18.24 13.82
C LYS A 68 -1.22 17.35 14.91
N GLY A 69 -1.19 17.84 16.16
CA GLY A 69 -0.69 17.07 17.31
C GLY A 69 0.83 17.03 17.42
N SER A 70 1.34 16.08 18.21
CA SER A 70 2.77 15.97 18.52
C SER A 70 3.61 15.56 17.31
N PHE A 71 4.78 16.18 17.16
CA PHE A 71 5.76 15.85 16.13
C PHE A 71 6.25 14.38 16.20
N GLY A 72 6.18 13.75 17.37
CA GLY A 72 6.56 12.35 17.57
C GLY A 72 5.79 11.37 16.66
N TRP A 73 4.56 11.69 16.25
CA TRP A 73 3.81 10.86 15.30
C TRP A 73 4.42 10.87 13.90
N ASN A 74 5.03 11.99 13.49
CA ASN A 74 5.71 12.09 12.20
C ASN A 74 7.02 11.30 12.22
N ILE A 75 7.75 11.37 13.34
CA ILE A 75 8.96 10.55 13.56
C ILE A 75 8.60 9.07 13.51
N LEU A 76 7.52 8.66 14.18
CA LEU A 76 7.07 7.27 14.15
C LEU A 76 6.76 6.79 12.73
N ALA A 77 6.08 7.60 11.91
CA ALA A 77 5.81 7.26 10.52
C ALA A 77 7.10 7.03 9.73
N LEU A 78 8.04 7.99 9.81
CA LEU A 78 9.33 7.90 9.11
C LEU A 78 10.19 6.74 9.60
N PHE A 79 10.18 6.45 10.91
CA PHE A 79 10.89 5.30 11.47
C PHE A 79 10.44 4.01 10.81
N ILE A 80 9.13 3.80 10.67
CA ILE A 80 8.58 2.66 9.92
C ILE A 80 9.02 2.68 8.45
N GLY A 81 9.03 3.86 7.82
CA GLY A 81 9.46 4.01 6.42
C GLY A 81 10.93 3.64 6.17
N ILE A 82 11.79 3.79 7.17
CA ILE A 82 13.24 3.50 7.06
C ILE A 82 13.56 2.03 7.39
N LEU A 83 12.62 1.26 7.95
CA LEU A 83 12.88 -0.13 8.33
C LEU A 83 13.45 -1.00 7.20
N PRO A 84 13.07 -0.85 5.92
CA PRO A 84 13.67 -1.63 4.84
C PRO A 84 15.06 -1.15 4.38
N LEU A 85 15.62 -0.07 4.95
CA LEU A 85 16.94 0.46 4.56
C LEU A 85 18.07 -0.58 4.58
N PRO A 86 18.17 -1.50 5.57
CA PRO A 86 19.19 -2.55 5.54
C PRO A 86 19.07 -3.44 4.30
N LEU A 87 17.84 -3.74 3.86
CA LEU A 87 17.59 -4.53 2.66
C LEU A 87 18.13 -3.81 1.42
N PHE A 88 17.86 -2.51 1.30
CA PHE A 88 18.44 -1.68 0.24
C PHE A 88 19.97 -1.76 0.22
N LEU A 89 20.61 -1.57 1.38
CA LEU A 89 22.07 -1.56 1.48
C LEU A 89 22.70 -2.92 1.11
N MET A 90 21.98 -4.02 1.31
CA MET A 90 22.45 -5.36 0.99
C MET A 90 22.24 -5.75 -0.48
N HIS A 91 21.26 -5.15 -1.16
CA HIS A 91 20.78 -5.61 -2.47
C HIS A 91 20.65 -4.51 -3.54
N TYR A 92 21.25 -3.33 -3.32
CA TYR A 92 21.17 -2.22 -4.29
C TYR A 92 21.82 -2.57 -5.65
N ASP A 93 22.69 -3.58 -5.71
CA ASP A 93 23.28 -4.14 -6.93
C ASP A 93 22.22 -4.68 -7.90
N THR A 94 21.04 -5.07 -7.41
CA THR A 94 19.90 -5.44 -8.28
C THR A 94 19.44 -4.29 -9.19
N LEU A 95 19.81 -3.04 -8.86
CA LEU A 95 19.56 -1.87 -9.71
C LEU A 95 20.52 -1.78 -10.90
N ASP A 96 21.57 -2.61 -11.01
CA ASP A 96 22.38 -2.67 -12.24
C ASP A 96 21.57 -3.22 -13.43
N ILE A 97 20.42 -3.84 -13.15
CA ILE A 97 19.50 -4.39 -14.13
C ILE A 97 18.57 -3.28 -14.66
N TRP A 98 18.86 -2.79 -15.86
CA TRP A 98 18.21 -1.60 -16.44
C TRP A 98 16.68 -1.65 -16.46
N TYR A 99 16.06 -2.82 -16.70
CA TYR A 99 14.61 -2.95 -16.78
C TYR A 99 13.89 -2.86 -15.43
N VAL A 100 14.63 -2.85 -14.31
CA VAL A 100 14.10 -2.67 -12.95
C VAL A 100 13.81 -1.19 -12.65
N TRP A 101 14.55 -0.27 -13.28
CA TRP A 101 14.52 1.15 -12.95
C TRP A 101 13.15 1.77 -13.09
N LEU A 102 12.53 1.59 -14.27
CA LEU A 102 11.25 2.20 -14.56
C LEU A 102 10.15 1.72 -13.60
N PRO A 103 9.89 0.40 -13.43
CA PRO A 103 8.88 -0.05 -12.48
C PRO A 103 9.21 0.35 -11.04
N TRP A 104 10.49 0.33 -10.62
CA TRP A 104 10.89 0.73 -9.27
C TRP A 104 10.59 2.20 -8.97
N ILE A 105 10.97 3.10 -9.89
CA ILE A 105 10.72 4.55 -9.73
C ILE A 105 9.22 4.85 -9.77
N LEU A 106 8.49 4.23 -10.70
CA LEU A 106 7.04 4.43 -10.80
C LEU A 106 6.31 3.93 -9.55
N LEU A 107 6.70 2.77 -9.02
CA LEU A 107 6.17 2.25 -7.76
C LEU A 107 6.41 3.25 -6.64
N ALA A 108 7.66 3.63 -6.40
CA ALA A 108 7.97 4.57 -5.32
C ALA A 108 7.24 5.92 -5.46
N LEU A 109 7.10 6.46 -6.68
CA LEU A 109 6.52 7.80 -6.85
C LEU A 109 4.99 7.82 -6.91
N ILE A 110 4.34 6.74 -7.33
CA ILE A 110 2.88 6.71 -7.55
C ILE A 110 2.18 5.91 -6.46
N ASN A 111 2.72 4.74 -6.10
CA ASN A 111 2.08 3.79 -5.19
C ASN A 111 1.72 4.44 -3.84
N PRO A 112 2.64 5.16 -3.16
CA PRO A 112 2.33 5.79 -1.87
C PRO A 112 1.15 6.74 -1.92
N TRP A 113 0.95 7.44 -3.04
CA TRP A 113 -0.16 8.39 -3.14
C TRP A 113 -1.49 7.67 -3.26
N LEU A 114 -1.59 6.69 -4.17
CA LEU A 114 -2.85 6.01 -4.42
C LEU A 114 -3.26 5.12 -3.25
N GLU A 115 -2.31 4.36 -2.71
CA GLU A 115 -2.52 3.50 -1.55
C GLU A 115 -2.95 4.31 -0.32
N GLU A 116 -2.20 5.36 0.05
CA GLU A 116 -2.54 6.13 1.26
C GLU A 116 -3.86 6.89 1.12
N PHE A 117 -4.14 7.45 -0.07
CA PHE A 117 -5.42 8.12 -0.32
C PHE A 117 -6.59 7.14 -0.24
N TYR A 118 -6.41 5.90 -0.69
CA TYR A 118 -7.47 4.90 -0.64
C TYR A 118 -7.63 4.32 0.76
N TRP A 119 -6.59 3.72 1.33
CA TRP A 119 -6.65 2.99 2.59
C TRP A 119 -6.83 3.91 3.80
N ARG A 120 -6.05 5.00 3.87
CA ARG A 120 -6.01 5.90 5.03
C ARG A 120 -6.87 7.16 4.83
N GLY A 121 -7.03 7.63 3.60
CA GLY A 121 -7.98 8.68 3.27
C GLY A 121 -9.42 8.17 3.21
N LEU A 122 -9.77 7.55 2.08
CA LEU A 122 -11.13 7.15 1.72
C LEU A 122 -11.76 6.18 2.74
N LEU A 123 -11.14 5.03 3.00
CA LEU A 123 -11.77 4.02 3.87
C LEU A 123 -11.91 4.48 5.32
N LEU A 124 -10.93 5.21 5.88
CA LEU A 124 -11.01 5.72 7.25
C LEU A 124 -12.05 6.85 7.42
N ASP A 125 -12.35 7.59 6.35
CA ASP A 125 -13.44 8.59 6.34
C ASP A 125 -14.81 7.91 6.25
N TYR A 126 -14.95 6.86 5.44
CA TYR A 126 -16.20 6.10 5.31
C TYR A 126 -16.50 5.18 6.50
N THR A 127 -15.50 4.95 7.36
CA THR A 127 -15.63 4.27 8.67
C THR A 127 -15.65 5.25 9.85
N LYS A 128 -15.85 6.56 9.65
CA LYS A 128 -15.86 7.56 10.73
C LYS A 128 -16.88 7.32 11.86
N ASN A 129 -17.95 6.57 11.58
CA ASN A 129 -18.98 6.22 12.55
C ASN A 129 -18.64 4.94 13.35
N TRP A 130 -17.52 4.27 13.06
CA TRP A 130 -17.04 3.13 13.83
C TRP A 130 -16.19 3.61 15.00
N SER A 131 -15.91 2.70 15.95
CA SER A 131 -14.87 2.99 16.94
C SER A 131 -13.53 3.19 16.23
N LYS A 132 -12.67 4.03 16.79
CA LYS A 132 -11.37 4.35 16.20
C LYS A 132 -10.57 3.07 15.88
N TRP A 133 -10.57 2.11 16.79
CA TRP A 133 -9.84 0.86 16.63
C TRP A 133 -10.48 -0.08 15.62
N GLN A 134 -11.81 -0.15 15.54
CA GLN A 134 -12.50 -0.92 14.50
C GLN A 134 -12.14 -0.42 13.10
N ALA A 135 -12.16 0.90 12.90
CA ALA A 135 -11.79 1.52 11.63
C ALA A 135 -10.34 1.19 11.26
N ILE A 136 -9.39 1.43 12.17
CA ILE A 136 -7.96 1.16 11.94
C ILE A 136 -7.74 -0.32 11.62
N PHE A 137 -8.22 -1.22 12.49
CA PHE A 137 -8.03 -2.66 12.32
C PHE A 137 -8.59 -3.15 10.98
N PHE A 138 -9.82 -2.75 10.64
CA PHE A 138 -10.41 -3.11 9.36
C PHE A 138 -9.54 -2.66 8.19
N THR A 139 -9.18 -1.37 8.12
CA THR A 139 -8.39 -0.84 6.99
C THR A 139 -7.01 -1.47 6.90
N SER A 140 -6.35 -1.73 8.03
CA SER A 140 -5.04 -2.38 8.06
C SER A 140 -5.13 -3.84 7.64
N PHE A 141 -6.18 -4.54 8.06
CA PHE A 141 -6.40 -5.94 7.71
C PHE A 141 -6.62 -6.10 6.20
N VAL A 142 -7.53 -5.32 5.61
CA VAL A 142 -7.78 -5.43 4.16
C VAL A 142 -6.59 -4.93 3.32
N PHE A 143 -5.82 -3.95 3.81
CA PHE A 143 -4.55 -3.53 3.21
C PHE A 143 -3.52 -4.67 3.18
N ALA A 144 -3.34 -5.36 4.30
CA ALA A 144 -2.42 -6.50 4.38
C ALA A 144 -2.87 -7.68 3.52
N MET A 145 -4.17 -8.00 3.54
CA MET A 145 -4.72 -9.08 2.71
C MET A 145 -4.59 -8.79 1.21
N ASN A 146 -4.61 -7.52 0.80
CA ASN A 146 -4.37 -7.13 -0.58
C ASN A 146 -2.95 -7.48 -1.05
N HIS A 147 -1.97 -7.39 -0.16
CA HIS A 147 -0.58 -7.74 -0.49
C HIS A 147 -0.40 -9.23 -0.76
N ALA A 148 -1.32 -10.10 -0.30
CA ALA A 148 -1.26 -11.53 -0.56
C ALA A 148 -1.33 -11.87 -2.06
N ALA A 149 -1.95 -11.01 -2.89
CA ALA A 149 -2.03 -11.22 -4.33
C ALA A 149 -0.66 -11.20 -5.01
N PHE A 150 0.28 -10.39 -4.52
CA PHE A 150 1.64 -10.34 -5.05
C PHE A 150 2.44 -11.60 -4.74
N GLY A 151 2.15 -12.25 -3.60
CA GLY A 151 2.76 -13.51 -3.21
C GLY A 151 2.40 -14.72 -4.08
N VAL A 152 1.44 -14.59 -4.99
CA VAL A 152 1.09 -15.65 -5.96
C VAL A 152 2.23 -15.90 -6.95
N ASN A 153 2.94 -14.85 -7.35
CA ASN A 153 3.97 -14.90 -8.39
C ASN A 153 5.37 -14.47 -7.92
N SER A 154 5.54 -14.13 -6.64
CA SER A 154 6.82 -13.71 -6.05
C SER A 154 7.03 -14.40 -4.71
N GLU A 155 8.15 -15.12 -4.59
CA GLU A 155 8.52 -15.80 -3.36
C GLU A 155 8.85 -14.80 -2.26
N LEU A 156 9.56 -13.70 -2.54
CA LEU A 156 9.88 -12.65 -1.57
C LEU A 156 8.61 -12.02 -0.98
N ASN A 157 7.57 -11.84 -1.80
CA ASN A 157 6.30 -11.23 -1.41
C ASN A 157 5.25 -12.23 -0.91
N SER A 158 5.60 -13.52 -0.79
CA SER A 158 4.70 -14.57 -0.30
C SER A 158 4.81 -14.79 1.22
N GLY A 159 3.83 -15.50 1.78
CA GLY A 159 3.88 -16.01 3.14
C GLY A 159 3.41 -15.04 4.23
N LEU A 160 3.29 -15.57 5.45
CA LEU A 160 2.68 -14.85 6.58
C LEU A 160 3.52 -13.65 7.04
N VAL A 161 4.83 -13.68 6.85
CA VAL A 161 5.72 -12.58 7.27
C VAL A 161 5.32 -11.27 6.58
N VAL A 162 5.05 -11.31 5.28
CA VAL A 162 4.63 -10.12 4.50
C VAL A 162 3.26 -9.62 4.95
N ILE A 163 2.32 -10.53 5.21
CA ILE A 163 0.97 -10.16 5.68
C ILE A 163 1.04 -9.55 7.08
N ILE A 164 1.83 -10.14 7.98
CA ILE A 164 1.98 -9.63 9.36
C ILE A 164 2.71 -8.28 9.36
N SER A 165 3.79 -8.13 8.60
CA SER A 165 4.55 -6.88 8.55
C SER A 165 3.73 -5.74 7.95
N THR A 166 3.04 -5.98 6.82
CA THR A 166 2.14 -4.99 6.19
C THR A 166 0.95 -4.67 7.07
N PHE A 167 0.40 -5.64 7.81
CA PHE A 167 -0.66 -5.39 8.79
C PHE A 167 -0.19 -4.47 9.93
N ILE A 168 0.96 -4.75 10.53
CA ILE A 168 1.55 -3.92 11.59
C ILE A 168 1.81 -2.50 11.06
N MET A 169 2.41 -2.37 9.87
CA MET A 169 2.63 -1.10 9.21
C MET A 169 1.32 -0.32 9.01
N GLY A 170 0.29 -0.98 8.49
CA GLY A 170 -1.05 -0.41 8.33
C GLY A 170 -1.64 0.06 9.66
N LEU A 171 -1.52 -0.71 10.75
CA LEU A 171 -1.98 -0.30 12.08
C LEU A 171 -1.29 0.98 12.55
N ILE A 172 0.04 1.04 12.42
CA ILE A 172 0.83 2.21 12.86
C ILE A 172 0.46 3.43 12.03
N TRP A 173 0.40 3.32 10.70
CA TRP A 173 0.07 4.45 9.84
C TRP A 173 -1.40 4.89 9.99
N GLY A 174 -2.34 3.96 10.20
CA GLY A 174 -3.72 4.28 10.55
C GLY A 174 -3.82 5.04 11.88
N LEU A 175 -3.01 4.68 12.87
CA LEU A 175 -2.90 5.41 14.13
C LEU A 175 -2.31 6.81 13.95
N VAL A 176 -1.23 6.94 13.19
CA VAL A 176 -0.61 8.23 12.85
C VAL A 176 -1.64 9.11 12.17
N TYR A 177 -2.35 8.63 11.14
CA TYR A 177 -3.36 9.41 10.43
C TYR A 177 -4.46 9.90 11.37
N LYS A 178 -5.00 9.03 12.25
CA LYS A 178 -6.03 9.44 13.22
C LYS A 178 -5.51 10.42 14.28
N LYS A 179 -4.19 10.52 14.50
CA LYS A 179 -3.58 11.47 15.45
C LYS A 179 -3.17 12.78 14.78
N THR A 180 -2.75 12.75 13.52
CA THR A 180 -2.25 13.91 12.78
C THR A 180 -3.28 14.53 11.83
N ASN A 181 -4.29 13.77 11.44
CA ASN A 181 -5.26 14.11 10.41
C ASN A 181 -4.59 14.51 9.07
N SER A 182 -3.44 13.92 8.75
CA SER A 182 -2.64 14.26 7.58
C SER A 182 -1.94 13.01 7.03
N LEU A 183 -1.98 12.84 5.72
CA LEU A 183 -1.29 11.77 4.99
C LEU A 183 0.16 12.11 4.66
N ARG A 184 0.60 13.37 4.76
CA ARG A 184 1.91 13.82 4.23
C ARG A 184 3.09 12.95 4.64
N TRP A 185 3.23 12.72 5.94
CA TRP A 185 4.35 11.94 6.49
C TRP A 185 4.17 10.43 6.29
N ILE A 186 2.94 9.96 6.12
CA ILE A 186 2.66 8.56 5.82
C ILE A 186 2.99 8.26 4.36
N ILE A 187 2.63 9.14 3.44
CA ILE A 187 3.02 9.06 2.02
C ILE A 187 4.54 9.08 1.88
N LEU A 188 5.22 9.98 2.59
CA LEU A 188 6.68 9.99 2.57
C LEU A 188 7.28 8.72 3.18
N ALA A 189 6.71 8.20 4.28
CA ALA A 189 7.16 6.94 4.85
C ALA A 189 6.97 5.77 3.90
N HIS A 190 5.82 5.68 3.22
CA HIS A 190 5.55 4.64 2.23
C HIS A 190 6.47 4.77 1.01
N PHE A 191 6.72 5.98 0.51
CA PHE A 191 7.75 6.22 -0.50
C PHE A 191 9.11 5.63 -0.10
N LEU A 192 9.53 5.84 1.16
CA LEU A 192 10.78 5.26 1.67
C LEU A 192 10.72 3.73 1.73
N VAL A 193 9.58 3.14 2.10
CA VAL A 193 9.39 1.69 2.04
C VAL A 193 9.57 1.18 0.61
N ASP A 194 8.94 1.80 -0.39
CA ASP A 194 9.01 1.32 -1.78
C ASP A 194 10.41 1.45 -2.38
N ILE A 195 11.13 2.53 -2.03
CA ILE A 195 12.53 2.74 -2.40
C ILE A 195 13.41 1.70 -1.72
N PHE A 196 13.38 1.63 -0.39
CA PHE A 196 14.32 0.82 0.36
C PHE A 196 14.03 -0.68 0.31
N ASN A 197 12.79 -1.06 0.06
CA ASN A 197 12.45 -2.45 -0.18
C ASN A 197 12.89 -2.93 -1.57
N LEU A 198 13.35 -2.04 -2.46
CA LEU A 198 13.66 -2.37 -3.87
C LEU A 198 12.45 -3.01 -4.57
N SER A 199 11.26 -2.45 -4.36
CA SER A 199 9.95 -3.05 -4.68
C SER A 199 9.88 -3.84 -6.00
N ALA A 200 10.35 -3.29 -7.12
CA ALA A 200 10.35 -4.01 -8.40
C ALA A 200 11.31 -5.21 -8.41
N ALA A 201 12.50 -5.09 -7.84
CA ALA A 201 13.43 -6.20 -7.68
C ALA A 201 12.86 -7.27 -6.74
N SER A 202 12.12 -6.86 -5.70
CA SER A 202 11.43 -7.81 -4.81
C SER A 202 10.35 -8.59 -5.54
N PHE A 203 9.52 -7.93 -6.35
CA PHE A 203 8.47 -8.62 -7.13
C PHE A 203 9.04 -9.58 -8.17
N LEU A 204 10.26 -9.33 -8.64
CA LEU A 204 10.97 -10.20 -9.59
C LEU A 204 11.80 -11.30 -8.89
N ASP A 205 11.80 -11.36 -7.56
CA ASP A 205 12.72 -12.12 -6.71
C ASP A 205 14.17 -12.13 -7.22
N LEU A 206 14.74 -10.93 -7.37
CA LEU A 206 16.15 -10.77 -7.79
C LEU A 206 17.14 -10.94 -6.63
N TYR A 207 16.64 -11.21 -5.43
CA TYR A 207 17.41 -11.57 -4.24
C TYR A 207 16.61 -12.58 -3.41
N GLU A 208 17.26 -13.25 -2.48
CA GLU A 208 16.65 -14.33 -1.69
C GLU A 208 16.04 -13.82 -0.37
N LYS A 209 15.02 -14.52 0.13
CA LYS A 209 14.61 -14.38 1.52
C LYS A 209 15.75 -14.90 2.37
N GLY A 210 16.39 -14.05 3.16
CA GLY A 210 17.43 -14.54 4.04
C GLY A 210 16.91 -15.55 5.05
N ASN A 211 17.74 -16.54 5.34
CA ASN A 211 17.48 -17.56 6.34
C ASN A 211 17.86 -17.02 7.72
N TRP A 212 17.00 -16.20 8.32
CA TRP A 212 17.19 -15.63 9.66
C TRP A 212 16.07 -16.03 10.61
#